data_AF-A0A377M6Z5-F1
#
_entry.id   AF-A0A377M6Z5-F1
#
_cell.length_a   1.000
_cell.length_b   1.000
_cell.length_c   1.000
_cell.angle_alpha   90.00
_cell.angle_beta   90.00
_cell.angle_gamma   90.00
#
_symmetry.space_group_name_H-M   'P 1'
#
loop_
_entity.id
_entity.type
_entity.pdbx_description
1 polymer ?
#
loop_
_entity_poly.entity_id
_entity_poly.type
_entity_poly.pdbx_seq_one_letter_code
_entity_poly.pdbx_strand_id
1 'polypeptide(L)'
;MRRLGDLIDQNVPDIAAMETRDTGLPIHQTKNVLIPRASHNFEFFAEVCQQMNGKTYPVDDKMLNYTLVQPVGVCALVSRGTCRL
;
A
#
# COMPACT_ATOMS: atom_id res chain seq x y z
N MET A 1 1.78 -1.78 8.55
CA MET A 1 1.34 -0.83 7.52
C MET A 1 0.39 0.24 8.08
N ARG A 2 -0.63 -0.10 8.91
CA ARG A 2 -1.55 0.91 9.51
C ARG A 2 -0.84 2.10 10.16
N ARG A 3 0.12 1.86 11.06
CA ARG A 3 0.92 2.93 11.70
C ARG A 3 1.65 3.86 10.74
N LEU A 4 2.00 3.40 9.53
CA LEU A 4 2.62 4.24 8.51
C LEU A 4 1.59 5.19 7.88
N GLY A 5 0.37 4.71 7.60
CA GLY A 5 -0.75 5.55 7.16
C GLY A 5 -1.05 6.64 8.18
N ASP A 6 -1.19 6.26 9.46
CA ASP A 6 -1.43 7.23 10.55
C ASP A 6 -0.37 8.34 10.61
N LEU A 7 0.90 7.99 10.38
CA LEU A 7 2.02 8.93 10.36
C LEU A 7 1.99 9.84 9.12
N ILE A 8 1.57 9.33 7.96
CA ILE A 8 1.38 10.13 6.75
C ILE A 8 0.26 11.16 6.98
N ASP A 9 -0.85 10.73 7.58
CA ASP A 9 -1.99 11.61 7.87
C ASP A 9 -1.66 12.72 8.86
N GLN A 10 -0.82 12.43 9.86
CA GLN A 10 -0.33 13.43 10.81
C GLN A 10 0.57 14.49 10.15
N ASN A 11 1.29 14.13 9.08
CA ASN A 11 2.28 15.00 8.43
C ASN A 11 1.82 15.51 7.05
N VAL A 12 0.52 15.44 6.73
CA VAL A 12 -0.04 15.90 5.45
C VAL A 12 0.41 17.29 5.02
N PRO A 13 0.42 18.33 5.89
CA PRO A 13 0.83 19.68 5.49
C PRO A 13 2.27 19.75 4.97
N ASP A 14 3.19 19.08 5.66
CA ASP A 14 4.62 19.12 5.34
C ASP A 14 4.92 18.28 4.10
N ILE A 15 4.33 17.09 4.03
CA ILE A 15 4.48 16.18 2.89
C ILE A 15 3.89 16.82 1.62
N ALA A 16 2.71 17.44 1.70
CA ALA A 16 2.09 18.10 0.56
C ALA A 16 2.90 19.30 0.06
N ALA A 17 3.55 20.05 0.97
CA ALA A 17 4.43 21.15 0.60
C ALA A 17 5.70 20.66 -0.12
N MET A 18 6.29 19.56 0.34
CA MET A 18 7.43 18.93 -0.34
C MET A 18 7.04 18.39 -1.72
N GLU A 19 5.92 17.68 -1.81
CA GLU A 19 5.42 17.10 -3.06
C GLU A 19 5.06 18.18 -4.09
N THR A 20 4.43 19.28 -3.66
CA THR A 20 4.14 20.43 -4.52
C THR A 20 5.42 21.10 -5.04
N ARG A 21 6.49 21.16 -4.24
CA ARG A 21 7.78 21.70 -4.69
C ARG A 21 8.47 20.82 -5.74
N ASP A 22 8.34 19.50 -5.61
CA ASP A 22 8.98 18.55 -6.53
C ASP A 22 8.19 18.38 -7.84
N THR A 23 6.87 18.32 -7.76
CA THR A 23 5.99 18.01 -8.89
C THR A 23 5.40 19.25 -9.59
N GLY A 24 5.42 20.41 -8.92
CA GLY A 24 4.74 21.61 -9.37
C GLY A 24 3.21 21.56 -9.29
N LEU A 25 2.64 20.51 -8.69
CA LEU A 25 1.19 20.37 -8.56
C LEU A 25 0.61 21.37 -7.55
N PRO A 26 -0.61 21.92 -7.80
CA PRO A 26 -1.25 22.83 -6.87
C PRO A 26 -1.36 22.23 -5.46
N ILE A 27 -1.02 23.02 -4.43
CA ILE A 27 -1.05 22.57 -3.03
C ILE A 27 -2.40 22.01 -2.61
N HIS A 28 -3.49 22.51 -3.19
CA HIS A 28 -4.83 21.98 -2.96
C HIS A 28 -4.95 20.51 -3.41
N GLN A 29 -4.39 20.17 -4.56
CA GLN A 29 -4.46 18.82 -5.12
C GLN A 29 -3.53 17.85 -4.36
N THR A 30 -2.33 18.28 -4.02
CA THR A 30 -1.40 17.44 -3.25
C THR A 30 -1.94 17.16 -1.84
N LYS A 31 -2.38 18.22 -1.15
CA LYS A 31 -2.90 18.14 0.23
C LYS A 31 -4.21 17.36 0.35
N ASN A 32 -5.18 17.60 -0.55
CA ASN A 32 -6.53 17.06 -0.37
C ASN A 32 -6.77 15.75 -1.12
N VAL A 33 -5.89 15.36 -2.05
CA VAL A 33 -6.10 14.18 -2.90
C VAL A 33 -4.91 13.23 -2.86
N LEU A 34 -3.70 13.68 -3.18
CA LEU A 34 -2.56 12.77 -3.35
C LEU A 34 -2.08 12.15 -2.04
N ILE A 35 -1.78 12.97 -1.03
CA ILE A 35 -1.22 12.48 0.23
C ILE A 35 -2.25 11.63 1.01
N PRO A 36 -3.54 12.05 1.15
CA PRO A 36 -4.54 11.20 1.80
C PRO A 36 -4.78 9.89 1.07
N ARG A 37 -4.76 9.90 -0.28
CA ARG A 37 -4.86 8.67 -1.07
C ARG A 37 -3.67 7.74 -0.85
N ALA A 38 -2.46 8.29 -0.68
CA ALA A 38 -1.28 7.50 -0.37
C ALA A 38 -1.41 6.83 1.01
N SER A 39 -1.86 7.56 2.04
CA SER A 39 -2.17 6.97 3.36
C SER A 39 -3.17 5.83 3.24
N HIS A 40 -4.30 6.08 2.57
CA HIS A 40 -5.36 5.08 2.42
C HIS A 40 -4.92 3.83 1.65
N ASN A 41 -4.00 3.96 0.68
CA ASN A 41 -3.42 2.79 0.01
C ASN A 41 -2.68 1.88 1.02
N PHE A 42 -1.91 2.45 1.95
CA PHE A 42 -1.22 1.67 2.97
C PHE A 42 -2.17 1.00 3.96
N GLU A 43 -3.29 1.65 4.29
CA GLU A 43 -4.35 1.03 5.08
C GLU A 43 -5.00 -0.14 4.36
N PHE A 44 -5.38 0.05 3.09
CA PHE A 44 -5.96 -0.99 2.25
C PHE A 44 -5.04 -2.21 2.15
N PHE A 45 -3.75 -2.01 1.87
CA PHE A 45 -2.80 -3.12 1.84
C PHE A 45 -2.61 -3.78 3.20
N ALA A 46 -2.71 -3.03 4.31
CA ALA A 46 -2.67 -3.62 5.65
C ALA A 46 -3.82 -4.61 5.89
N GLU A 47 -5.00 -4.33 5.33
CA GLU A 47 -6.16 -5.21 5.40
C GLU A 47 -6.02 -6.43 4.49
N VAL A 48 -5.64 -6.21 3.23
CA VAL A 48 -5.43 -7.29 2.27
C VAL A 48 -4.38 -8.29 2.78
N CYS A 49 -3.30 -7.82 3.40
CA CYS A 49 -2.29 -8.69 4.00
C CYS A 49 -2.85 -9.65 5.07
N GLN A 50 -3.91 -9.27 5.79
CA GLN A 50 -4.55 -10.15 6.78
C GLN A 50 -5.47 -11.18 6.14
N GLN A 51 -5.94 -10.93 4.92
CA GLN A 51 -6.92 -11.76 4.21
C GLN A 51 -6.30 -12.66 3.13
N MET A 52 -4.97 -12.67 2.98
CA MET A 52 -4.26 -13.55 2.04
C MET A 52 -4.24 -14.99 2.54
N ASN A 53 -5.38 -15.66 2.44
CA ASN A 53 -5.55 -17.05 2.84
C ASN A 53 -5.38 -18.00 1.65
N GLY A 54 -4.74 -19.13 1.92
CA GLY A 54 -4.73 -20.28 1.03
C GLY A 54 -6.12 -20.89 0.85
N LYS A 55 -6.29 -21.72 -0.18
CA LYS A 55 -7.53 -22.48 -0.42
C LYS A 55 -7.30 -23.95 -0.12
N THR A 56 -8.23 -24.56 0.60
CA THR A 56 -8.31 -26.01 0.79
C THR A 56 -9.33 -26.57 -0.18
N TYR A 57 -8.98 -27.64 -0.89
CA TYR A 57 -9.85 -28.30 -1.84
C TYR A 57 -10.24 -29.68 -1.29
N PRO A 58 -11.54 -29.99 -1.18
CA PRO A 58 -11.97 -31.31 -0.74
C PRO A 58 -11.63 -32.35 -1.81
N VAL A 59 -11.03 -33.45 -1.36
CA VAL A 59 -10.73 -34.67 -2.14
C VAL A 59 -11.11 -35.86 -1.26
N ASP A 60 -11.22 -37.06 -1.83
CA ASP A 60 -11.49 -38.30 -1.08
C ASP A 60 -10.62 -38.43 0.19
N ASP A 61 -11.11 -39.16 1.20
CA ASP A 61 -10.51 -39.34 2.56
C ASP A 61 -9.06 -39.84 2.60
N LYS A 62 -8.43 -40.05 1.45
CA LYS A 62 -7.04 -40.50 1.31
C LYS A 62 -6.04 -39.36 1.11
N MET A 63 -6.47 -38.13 0.77
CA MET A 63 -5.53 -37.05 0.44
C MET A 63 -6.03 -35.66 0.83
N LEU A 64 -5.16 -34.85 1.44
CA LEU A 64 -5.41 -33.44 1.78
C LEU A 64 -4.76 -32.52 0.75
N ASN A 65 -5.56 -31.71 0.06
CA ASN A 65 -5.08 -30.68 -0.86
C ASN A 65 -5.30 -29.27 -0.31
N TYR A 66 -4.22 -28.53 -0.14
CA TYR A 66 -4.26 -27.11 0.23
C TYR A 66 -3.24 -26.33 -0.60
N THR A 67 -3.56 -25.06 -0.84
CA THR A 67 -2.70 -24.10 -1.54
C THR A 67 -2.16 -23.10 -0.53
N LEU A 68 -0.89 -22.74 -0.66
CA LEU A 68 -0.26 -21.70 0.16
C LEU A 68 0.05 -20.50 -0.72
N VAL A 69 -0.23 -19.30 -0.19
CA VAL A 69 0.21 -18.04 -0.81
C VAL A 69 1.53 -17.67 -0.15
N GLN A 70 2.63 -17.94 -0.83
CA GLN A 70 3.97 -17.65 -0.33
C GLN A 70 4.55 -16.40 -1.01
N PRO A 71 5.28 -15.54 -0.28
CA PRO A 71 5.97 -14.41 -0.89
C PRO A 71 7.06 -14.90 -1.85
N VAL A 72 7.21 -14.22 -2.99
CA VAL A 72 8.19 -14.56 -4.03
C VAL A 72 9.64 -14.32 -3.56
N GLY A 73 9.85 -13.44 -2.58
CA GLY A 73 11.15 -13.08 -2.05
C GLY A 73 11.49 -11.61 -2.32
N VAL A 74 12.69 -11.36 -2.86
CA VAL A 74 13.16 -9.99 -3.15
C VAL A 74 12.48 -9.45 -4.41
N CYS A 75 11.85 -8.28 -4.29
CA CYS A 75 11.20 -7.57 -5.40
C CYS A 75 11.79 -6.17 -5.56
N ALA A 76 12.00 -5.74 -6.80
CA ALA A 76 12.38 -4.37 -7.13
C ALA A 76 11.17 -3.61 -7.71
N LEU A 77 10.90 -2.42 -7.19
CA LEU A 77 9.86 -1.51 -7.69
C LEU A 77 10.52 -0.25 -8.26
N VAL A 78 10.22 0.08 -9.52
CA VAL A 78 10.72 1.29 -10.18
C VAL A 78 9.53 2.17 -10.55
N SER A 79 9.53 3.41 -10.04
CA SER A 79 8.54 4.43 -10.36
C SER A 79 9.20 5.62 -11.05
N ARG A 80 8.45 6.36 -11.87
CA ARG A 80 8.93 7.63 -12.42
C ARG A 80 9.05 8.65 -11.29
N GLY A 81 10.08 9.51 -11.36
CA GLY A 81 10.41 10.50 -10.33
C GLY A 81 9.41 11.65 -10.16
N THR A 82 8.16 11.49 -10.58
CA THR A 82 7.10 12.49 -10.41
C THR A 82 6.39 12.35 -9.05
N CYS A 83 6.87 11.47 -8.17
CA CYS A 83 6.36 11.29 -6.80
C CYS A 83 7.52 10.78 -5.93
N ARG A 84 8.10 11.66 -5.11
CA ARG A 84 9.20 11.35 -4.18
C ARG A 84 8.64 11.27 -2.76
N LEU A 85 7.95 10.16 -2.47
CA LEU A 85 7.56 9.75 -1.12
C LEU A 85 8.30 8.48 -0.72
#